data_AF-A0A9N8EBB6-F1
#
_entry.id   AF-A0A9N8EBB6-F1
#
_cell.length_a   1.000
_cell.length_b   1.000
_cell.length_c   1.000
_cell.angle_alpha   90.00
_cell.angle_beta   90.00
_cell.angle_gamma   90.00
#
_symmetry.space_group_name_H-M   'P 1'
#
loop_
_entity.id
_entity.type
_entity.pdbx_description
1 polymer ?
#
loop_
_entity_poly.entity_id
_entity_poly.type
_entity_poly.pdbx_seq_one_letter_code
_entity_poly.pdbx_strand_id
1 'polypeptide(L)'
;MEEAQEQAEKYIPADVRLISGCRDEQTSADVSNVADFKLPDPSGKAGGACTSAMLQVLYADHTDTSEDLTFEEVILKIRDNLSENFSQIPQLSSSRNMNVNEKFHIVPDEFEGTKRAVMIGINYVGQDGELSGCHNDVNNMMEYLLEVHGFEHENITLLMDDDDDDHIEPTKENILAAYEKLVEETEEGDVVFCHFSGHGGRLKDDDGDEDDGFDESLVPLDYSTGGQIRDDDLLTNLVRKMPSGVTMTCVFDCCHSGTVLDLPFVFIGDGEHEAMESAEGYNFGGGGGDDDEEFVDDENENNNAAAASPPPKKKSGGFCCFGGKEEESDDEFDGEEGEDGKPPGHRKVIVIGASGMVGRAVLPVLVFRYGEHLQVYAGTRDPSSFEAVKGVNVVKADMADKKSLTKTLKHFDRAMIIVPNNRPDLAANALEAADSAKSINFVLVLSVLTAPLTDTIFGKHFNEIETKAKQVFPASYCILRCPVFIDSLLTYAESIKEDGSFSDPRDPDMPFTPIAVRDVARAASDILAKPNQNAEKTYKLVCAPFSLHDQAAALSSVLEKAITVSTIEYEACRDGYLEQGYPEWQVDGTLEVFKLIDEGNEITNEAESGDFEEITDSKATTIEEWCQINASKFM
;
A
#
# COMPACT_ATOMS: atom_id res chain seq x y z
N MET A 1 -6.58 22.63 13.21
CA MET A 1 -6.37 22.38 14.65
C MET A 1 -7.66 21.96 15.36
N GLU A 2 -8.65 22.83 15.62
CA GLU A 2 -9.86 22.45 16.38
C GLU A 2 -10.76 21.43 15.62
N GLU A 3 -11.03 21.67 14.34
CA GLU A 3 -11.77 20.72 13.48
C GLU A 3 -11.05 19.37 13.31
N ALA A 4 -9.72 19.41 13.15
CA ALA A 4 -8.87 18.22 13.09
C ALA A 4 -8.88 17.44 14.42
N GLN A 5 -8.94 18.14 15.55
CA GLN A 5 -9.03 17.52 16.88
C GLN A 5 -10.36 16.78 17.05
N GLU A 6 -11.48 17.40 16.72
CA GLU A 6 -12.81 16.78 16.82
C GLU A 6 -12.93 15.55 15.91
N GLN A 7 -12.38 15.63 14.70
CA GLN A 7 -12.34 14.48 13.79
C GLN A 7 -11.45 13.36 14.36
N ALA A 8 -10.25 13.68 14.83
CA ALA A 8 -9.34 12.70 15.43
C ALA A 8 -9.95 11.95 16.62
N GLU A 9 -10.67 12.65 17.49
CA GLU A 9 -11.37 12.05 18.63
C GLU A 9 -12.48 11.08 18.20
N LYS A 10 -13.14 11.35 17.06
CA LYS A 10 -14.16 10.46 16.49
C LYS A 10 -13.56 9.19 15.88
N TYR A 11 -12.41 9.29 15.22
CA TYR A 11 -11.78 8.16 14.52
C TYR A 11 -10.81 7.35 15.37
N ILE A 12 -10.15 7.97 16.36
CA ILE A 12 -9.18 7.36 17.27
C ILE A 12 -9.66 7.62 18.71
N PRO A 13 -10.36 6.65 19.35
CA PRO A 13 -10.94 6.85 20.68
C PRO A 13 -9.91 7.09 21.79
N ALA A 14 -8.76 6.41 21.72
CA ALA A 14 -7.68 6.50 22.71
C ALA A 14 -6.77 7.74 22.53
N ASP A 15 -6.09 8.13 23.61
CA ASP A 15 -4.94 9.04 23.55
C ASP A 15 -3.71 8.23 23.13
N VAL A 16 -3.29 8.39 21.88
CA VAL A 16 -2.21 7.61 21.26
C VAL A 16 -1.06 8.53 20.94
N ARG A 17 0.15 8.16 21.38
CA ARG A 17 1.37 8.95 21.21
C ARG A 17 2.47 8.07 20.65
N LEU A 18 3.23 8.57 19.70
CA LEU A 18 4.36 7.89 19.08
C LEU A 18 5.62 8.73 19.22
N ILE A 19 6.68 8.14 19.76
CA ILE A 19 8.02 8.71 19.75
C ILE A 19 8.86 7.93 18.75
N SER A 20 9.33 8.63 17.72
CA SER A 20 10.17 8.08 16.67
C SER A 20 11.56 8.72 16.70
N GLY A 21 12.56 7.92 16.33
CA GLY A 21 13.95 8.36 16.19
C GLY A 21 14.25 9.15 14.92
N CYS A 22 13.39 9.04 13.90
CA CYS A 22 13.64 9.54 12.55
C CYS A 22 12.42 10.24 11.98
N ARG A 23 12.64 11.29 11.20
CA ARG A 23 11.64 11.72 10.19
C ARG A 23 11.55 10.68 9.09
N ASP A 24 10.48 10.71 8.31
CA ASP A 24 10.20 9.70 7.31
C ASP A 24 11.28 9.70 6.22
N GLU A 25 11.86 10.82 5.83
CA GLU A 25 13.01 10.88 4.90
C GLU A 25 14.35 10.34 5.46
N GLN A 26 14.42 9.95 6.74
CA GLN A 26 15.67 9.56 7.42
C GLN A 26 15.79 8.05 7.70
N THR A 27 17.02 7.55 7.62
CA THR A 27 17.39 6.21 8.05
C THR A 27 17.71 6.17 9.55
N SER A 28 17.19 5.15 10.24
CA SER A 28 17.60 4.86 11.62
C SER A 28 19.05 4.37 11.67
N ALA A 29 19.70 4.59 12.80
CA ALA A 29 21.10 4.26 13.00
C ALA A 29 21.30 3.39 14.24
N ASP A 30 22.18 2.39 14.10
CA ASP A 30 22.63 1.55 15.21
C ASP A 30 23.76 2.22 16.00
N VAL A 31 23.76 2.00 17.32
CA VAL A 31 24.88 2.30 18.20
C VAL A 31 25.73 1.07 18.43
N SER A 32 27.05 1.20 18.24
CA SER A 32 28.00 0.08 18.42
C SER A 32 28.39 -0.20 19.88
N ASN A 33 28.06 0.73 20.79
CA ASN A 33 28.28 0.60 22.23
C ASN A 33 27.20 1.34 23.03
N VAL A 34 26.14 0.66 23.46
CA VAL A 34 25.07 1.21 24.31
C VAL A 34 25.59 1.76 25.65
N ALA A 35 26.75 1.31 26.12
CA ALA A 35 27.38 1.85 27.33
C ALA A 35 27.94 3.27 27.15
N ASP A 36 28.04 3.77 25.91
CA ASP A 36 28.32 5.19 25.66
C ASP A 36 27.12 6.06 26.08
N PHE A 37 25.92 5.46 26.05
CA PHE A 37 24.73 6.00 26.70
C PHE A 37 24.80 5.60 28.19
N LYS A 38 24.58 6.55 29.09
CA LYS A 38 24.80 6.39 30.54
C LYS A 38 23.69 5.58 31.22
N LEU A 39 23.36 4.42 30.67
CA LEU A 39 22.35 3.50 31.21
C LEU A 39 22.91 2.78 32.45
N PRO A 40 22.07 2.45 33.45
CA PRO A 40 22.52 1.85 34.71
C PRO A 40 23.17 0.45 34.55
N ASP A 41 22.57 -0.45 33.77
CA ASP A 41 23.09 -1.77 33.42
C ASP A 41 22.69 -2.16 31.98
N PRO A 42 23.37 -1.61 30.96
CA PRO A 42 22.93 -1.81 29.58
C PRO A 42 23.08 -3.27 29.15
N SER A 43 21.99 -3.83 28.61
CA SER A 43 21.98 -5.11 27.92
C SER A 43 22.85 -5.04 26.66
N GLY A 44 23.83 -5.93 26.55
CA GLY A 44 24.66 -6.06 25.34
C GLY A 44 25.56 -4.85 25.05
N LYS A 45 25.99 -4.75 23.78
CA LYS A 45 26.84 -3.64 23.29
C LYS A 45 26.20 -2.89 22.13
N ALA A 46 25.33 -3.50 21.35
CA ALA A 46 24.64 -2.82 20.27
C ALA A 46 23.21 -2.45 20.69
N GLY A 47 22.63 -1.43 20.07
CA GLY A 47 21.26 -0.98 20.32
C GLY A 47 20.83 0.05 19.27
N GLY A 48 19.56 0.39 19.24
CA GLY A 48 19.02 1.48 18.43
C GLY A 48 19.38 2.83 19.06
N ALA A 49 19.77 3.79 18.21
CA ALA A 49 20.20 5.10 18.68
C ALA A 49 19.07 5.86 19.39
N CYS A 50 17.82 5.74 18.91
CA CYS A 50 16.66 6.42 19.50
C CYS A 50 16.31 5.86 20.87
N THR A 51 16.15 4.54 20.98
CA THR A 51 15.82 3.86 22.23
C THR A 51 16.88 4.14 23.28
N SER A 52 18.16 4.05 22.91
CA SER A 52 19.28 4.33 23.80
C SER A 52 19.30 5.79 24.26
N ALA A 53 19.08 6.74 23.34
CA ALA A 53 19.03 8.17 23.65
C ALA A 53 17.85 8.52 24.55
N MET A 54 16.67 7.94 24.31
CA MET A 54 15.46 8.11 25.12
C MET A 54 15.67 7.56 26.52
N LEU A 55 16.15 6.32 26.66
CA LEU A 55 16.44 5.73 27.96
C LEU A 55 17.52 6.53 28.71
N GLN A 56 18.52 7.11 28.04
CA GLN A 56 19.47 8.01 28.72
C GLN A 56 18.80 9.26 29.31
N VAL A 57 17.73 9.77 28.69
CA VAL A 57 16.98 10.95 29.18
C VAL A 57 16.00 10.58 30.29
N LEU A 58 15.33 9.44 30.14
CA LEU A 58 14.25 9.01 31.02
C LEU A 58 14.73 8.18 32.22
N TYR A 59 15.85 7.49 32.07
CA TYR A 59 16.30 6.46 32.99
C TYR A 59 17.75 6.66 33.45
N ALA A 60 17.93 7.53 34.45
CA ALA A 60 19.19 7.63 35.18
C ALA A 60 19.05 7.07 36.60
N ASP A 61 20.06 6.33 37.06
CA ASP A 61 20.15 5.78 38.42
C ASP A 61 18.89 4.99 38.89
N HIS A 62 18.24 4.27 37.98
CA HIS A 62 17.00 3.52 38.22
C HIS A 62 15.80 4.38 38.66
N THR A 63 15.75 5.65 38.27
CA THR A 63 14.65 6.57 38.57
C THR A 63 14.11 7.23 37.31
N ASP A 64 12.83 7.59 37.31
CA ASP A 64 12.26 8.42 36.24
C ASP A 64 12.85 9.83 36.34
N THR A 65 13.81 10.15 35.48
CA THR A 65 14.41 11.49 35.44
C THR A 65 13.58 12.49 34.65
N SER A 66 12.48 12.05 34.05
CA SER A 66 11.53 12.92 33.35
C SER A 66 10.48 13.55 34.26
N GLU A 67 10.49 13.24 35.58
CA GLU A 67 9.51 13.78 36.53
C GLU A 67 9.41 15.32 36.55
N ASP A 68 10.45 16.02 36.11
CA ASP A 68 10.50 17.48 36.02
C ASP A 68 10.62 17.98 34.56
N LEU A 69 10.58 17.09 33.56
CA LEU A 69 10.74 17.44 32.16
C LEU A 69 9.40 17.54 31.44
N THR A 70 9.31 18.47 30.50
CA THR A 70 8.20 18.53 29.56
C THR A 70 8.38 17.55 28.40
N PHE A 71 7.31 17.28 27.62
CA PHE A 71 7.43 16.51 26.38
C PHE A 71 8.45 17.14 25.41
N GLU A 72 8.40 18.46 25.24
CA GLU A 72 9.36 19.23 24.45
C GLU A 72 10.80 19.01 24.94
N GLU A 73 11.05 19.13 26.25
CA GLU A 73 12.38 18.97 26.83
C GLU A 73 12.91 17.55 26.66
N VAL A 74 12.06 16.52 26.77
CA VAL A 74 12.45 15.13 26.53
C VAL A 74 12.89 14.95 25.07
N ILE A 75 12.06 15.38 24.10
CA ILE A 75 12.37 15.23 22.67
C ILE A 75 13.64 16.01 22.29
N LEU A 76 13.82 17.24 22.80
CA LEU A 76 15.03 18.03 22.54
C LEU A 76 16.28 17.43 23.18
N LYS A 77 16.18 16.82 24.38
CA LYS A 77 17.32 16.12 24.99
C LYS A 77 17.69 14.84 24.24
N ILE A 78 16.69 14.13 23.69
CA ILE A 78 16.94 13.01 22.78
C ILE A 78 17.70 13.51 21.57
N ARG A 79 17.27 14.63 20.97
CA ARG A 79 17.98 15.25 19.84
C ARG A 79 19.41 15.61 20.21
N ASP A 80 19.64 16.23 21.37
CA ASP A 80 20.98 16.59 21.83
C ASP A 80 21.88 15.35 21.91
N ASN A 81 21.39 14.26 22.54
CA ASN A 81 22.11 12.99 22.66
C ASN A 81 22.41 12.36 21.28
N LEU A 82 21.48 12.45 20.33
CA LEU A 82 21.68 11.93 18.97
C LEU A 82 22.66 12.79 18.17
N SER A 83 22.55 14.12 18.26
CA SER A 83 23.25 15.09 17.40
C SER A 83 24.78 15.02 17.46
N GLU A 84 25.34 14.43 18.53
CA GLU A 84 26.79 14.23 18.65
C GLU A 84 27.32 13.25 17.59
N ASN A 85 26.52 12.26 17.17
CA ASN A 85 26.95 11.17 16.29
C ASN A 85 25.98 10.84 15.15
N PHE A 86 24.74 11.35 15.18
CA PHE A 86 23.65 10.98 14.28
C PHE A 86 22.91 12.20 13.72
N SER A 87 22.52 12.13 12.45
CA SER A 87 21.73 13.17 11.77
C SER A 87 20.23 13.12 12.08
N GLN A 88 19.78 12.05 12.74
CA GLN A 88 18.40 11.74 13.07
C GLN A 88 17.73 12.83 13.92
N ILE A 89 16.55 13.29 13.51
CA ILE A 89 15.74 14.26 14.25
C ILE A 89 14.55 13.51 14.85
N PRO A 90 14.43 13.43 16.20
CA PRO A 90 13.32 12.74 16.84
C PRO A 90 12.02 13.52 16.67
N GLN A 91 10.92 12.78 16.69
CA GLN A 91 9.57 13.28 16.45
C GLN A 91 8.61 12.70 17.47
N LEU A 92 7.61 13.50 17.85
CA LEU A 92 6.48 13.09 18.68
C LEU A 92 5.20 13.27 17.85
N SER A 93 4.53 12.18 17.52
CA SER A 93 3.23 12.19 16.84
C SER A 93 2.12 11.81 17.82
N SER A 94 0.91 12.33 17.67
CA SER A 94 -0.19 12.15 18.62
C SER A 94 -1.57 12.18 17.99
N SER A 95 -2.51 11.42 18.56
CA SER A 95 -3.94 11.48 18.25
C SER A 95 -4.63 12.74 18.79
N ARG A 96 -3.94 13.53 19.62
CA ARG A 96 -4.43 14.76 20.24
C ARG A 96 -3.45 15.91 20.03
N ASN A 97 -3.97 17.11 19.79
CA ASN A 97 -3.21 18.35 19.80
C ASN A 97 -2.80 18.70 21.24
N MET A 98 -1.75 18.03 21.72
CA MET A 98 -1.27 18.16 23.09
C MET A 98 -0.37 19.39 23.27
N ASN A 99 -0.36 19.92 24.49
CA ASN A 99 0.60 20.94 24.86
C ASN A 99 1.94 20.30 25.19
N VAL A 100 2.93 20.46 24.31
CA VAL A 100 4.28 19.89 24.48
C VAL A 100 5.04 20.43 25.70
N ASN A 101 4.57 21.53 26.30
CA ASN A 101 5.09 22.05 27.57
C ASN A 101 4.50 21.38 28.81
N GLU A 102 3.59 20.43 28.65
CA GLU A 102 3.12 19.59 29.76
C GLU A 102 4.18 18.58 30.17
N LYS A 103 4.08 18.15 31.44
CA LYS A 103 5.00 17.19 32.01
C LYS A 103 4.94 15.87 31.24
N PHE A 104 6.12 15.38 30.83
CA PHE A 104 6.25 14.08 30.18
C PHE A 104 5.79 12.97 31.13
N HIS A 105 5.05 12.01 30.59
CA HIS A 105 4.62 10.83 31.31
C HIS A 105 4.35 9.69 30.34
N ILE A 106 4.82 8.49 30.70
CA ILE A 106 4.40 7.23 30.07
C ILE A 106 3.11 6.73 30.75
N VAL A 107 3.06 6.85 32.07
CA VAL A 107 1.88 6.55 32.90
C VAL A 107 1.33 7.88 33.43
N PRO A 108 0.13 8.31 33.04
CA PRO A 108 -0.49 9.51 33.58
C PRO A 108 -0.69 9.42 35.11
N ASP A 109 -0.64 10.58 35.79
CA ASP A 109 -0.85 10.66 37.25
C ASP A 109 -2.24 10.14 37.68
N GLU A 110 -3.23 10.25 36.81
CA GLU A 110 -4.63 9.84 37.05
C GLU A 110 -4.94 8.39 36.58
N PHE A 111 -3.91 7.56 36.40
CA PHE A 111 -4.07 6.15 36.00
C PHE A 111 -4.84 5.30 37.04
N GLU A 112 -5.82 4.52 36.58
CA GLU A 112 -6.69 3.70 37.44
C GLU A 112 -6.73 2.19 37.08
N GLY A 113 -6.25 1.79 35.89
CA GLY A 113 -6.38 0.43 35.35
C GLY A 113 -5.14 -0.45 35.46
N THR A 114 -4.83 -1.15 34.37
CA THR A 114 -3.71 -2.09 34.18
C THR A 114 -2.67 -1.49 33.25
N LYS A 115 -1.38 -1.77 33.53
CA LYS A 115 -0.26 -1.38 32.69
C LYS A 115 0.10 -2.56 31.79
N ARG A 116 -0.12 -2.41 30.48
CA ARG A 116 0.06 -3.48 29.49
C ARG A 116 1.13 -3.09 28.48
N ALA A 117 1.91 -4.05 28.01
CA ALA A 117 2.88 -3.78 26.98
C ALA A 117 3.01 -4.89 25.93
N VAL A 118 3.34 -4.48 24.71
CA VAL A 118 3.82 -5.35 23.64
C VAL A 118 5.21 -4.87 23.24
N MET A 119 6.21 -5.75 23.35
CA MET A 119 7.61 -5.42 23.05
C MET A 119 8.11 -6.34 21.94
N ILE A 120 8.62 -5.75 20.86
CA ILE A 120 9.03 -6.46 19.65
C ILE A 120 10.48 -6.08 19.33
N GLY A 121 11.36 -7.07 19.24
CA GLY A 121 12.77 -6.88 18.91
C GLY A 121 13.23 -7.90 17.88
N ILE A 122 13.63 -7.45 16.69
CA ILE A 122 13.99 -8.35 15.59
C ILE A 122 15.43 -8.11 15.14
N ASN A 123 16.30 -9.10 15.33
CA ASN A 123 17.69 -9.09 14.86
C ASN A 123 17.87 -9.73 13.48
N TYR A 124 16.86 -10.40 12.93
CA TYR A 124 16.89 -11.09 11.64
C TYR A 124 18.02 -12.13 11.58
N VAL A 125 18.19 -12.89 12.66
CA VAL A 125 19.34 -13.80 12.84
C VAL A 125 19.46 -14.78 11.66
N GLY A 126 20.61 -14.76 10.98
CA GLY A 126 20.89 -15.63 9.84
C GLY A 126 20.23 -15.21 8.52
N GLN A 127 19.63 -14.02 8.44
CA GLN A 127 19.12 -13.42 7.20
C GLN A 127 20.03 -12.29 6.69
N ASP A 128 19.87 -11.89 5.42
CA ASP A 128 20.53 -10.69 4.90
C ASP A 128 19.93 -9.45 5.59
N GLY A 129 20.79 -8.59 6.16
CA GLY A 129 20.35 -7.44 6.97
C GLY A 129 20.31 -7.69 8.46
N GLU A 130 20.93 -8.76 8.97
CA GLU A 130 21.03 -9.05 10.41
C GLU A 130 21.48 -7.83 11.25
N LEU A 131 20.70 -7.54 12.30
CA LEU A 131 20.96 -6.54 13.33
C LEU A 131 21.45 -7.22 14.61
N SER A 132 21.97 -6.44 15.55
CA SER A 132 22.49 -6.98 16.82
C SER A 132 22.03 -6.21 18.07
N GLY A 133 21.22 -5.17 17.88
CA GLY A 133 20.79 -4.25 18.93
C GLY A 133 19.35 -4.43 19.41
N CYS A 134 18.47 -5.00 18.59
CA CYS A 134 17.04 -4.90 18.81
C CYS A 134 16.57 -5.68 20.05
N HIS A 135 17.15 -6.85 20.30
CA HIS A 135 16.91 -7.60 21.55
C HIS A 135 17.39 -6.81 22.79
N ASN A 136 18.51 -6.08 22.68
CA ASN A 136 19.01 -5.28 23.78
C ASN A 136 18.09 -4.09 24.07
N ASP A 137 17.56 -3.45 23.03
CA ASP A 137 16.60 -2.35 23.16
C ASP A 137 15.33 -2.80 23.90
N VAL A 138 14.76 -3.94 23.50
CA VAL A 138 13.59 -4.54 24.17
C VAL A 138 13.89 -4.82 25.64
N ASN A 139 15.03 -5.44 25.94
CA ASN A 139 15.41 -5.77 27.30
C ASN A 139 15.61 -4.51 28.18
N ASN A 140 16.32 -3.50 27.66
CA ASN A 140 16.56 -2.25 28.39
C ASN A 140 15.25 -1.47 28.64
N MET A 141 14.36 -1.41 27.65
CA MET A 141 13.06 -0.73 27.79
C MET A 141 12.13 -1.51 28.73
N MET A 142 12.12 -2.84 28.65
CA MET A 142 11.35 -3.69 29.57
C MET A 142 11.81 -3.49 31.02
N GLU A 143 13.13 -3.49 31.27
CA GLU A 143 13.68 -3.21 32.61
C GLU A 143 13.22 -1.85 33.13
N TYR A 144 13.29 -0.80 32.30
CA TYR A 144 12.80 0.53 32.65
C TYR A 144 11.31 0.53 33.03
N LEU A 145 10.44 -0.10 32.24
CA LEU A 145 9.01 -0.17 32.53
C LEU A 145 8.70 -0.93 33.84
N LEU A 146 9.42 -2.02 34.10
CA LEU A 146 9.24 -2.84 35.30
C LEU A 146 9.75 -2.11 36.54
N GLU A 147 10.95 -1.55 36.49
CA GLU A 147 11.62 -0.97 37.67
C GLU A 147 11.11 0.42 38.02
N VAL A 148 10.80 1.24 37.01
CA VAL A 148 10.40 2.65 37.21
C VAL A 148 8.89 2.80 37.20
N HIS A 149 8.24 2.23 36.19
CA HIS A 149 6.80 2.40 36.00
C HIS A 149 5.99 1.27 36.63
N GLY A 150 6.63 0.23 37.20
CA GLY A 150 5.94 -0.84 37.92
C GLY A 150 4.97 -1.64 37.04
N PHE A 151 5.31 -1.84 35.77
CA PHE A 151 4.61 -2.81 34.94
C PHE A 151 4.79 -4.21 35.53
N GLU A 152 3.83 -5.10 35.30
CA GLU A 152 3.92 -6.50 35.73
C GLU A 152 4.26 -7.38 34.54
N HIS A 153 5.21 -8.31 34.70
CA HIS A 153 5.64 -9.22 33.63
C HIS A 153 4.48 -9.96 32.95
N GLU A 154 3.42 -10.32 33.71
CA GLU A 154 2.26 -11.03 33.17
C GLU A 154 1.42 -10.22 32.18
N ASN A 155 1.58 -8.89 32.20
CA ASN A 155 0.91 -7.95 31.31
C ASN A 155 1.83 -7.47 30.17
N ILE A 156 3.01 -8.08 30.00
CA ILE A 156 3.95 -7.78 28.93
C ILE A 156 4.00 -8.97 27.96
N THR A 157 3.70 -8.73 26.69
CA THR A 157 3.89 -9.70 25.61
C THR A 157 5.21 -9.42 24.90
N LEU A 158 6.07 -10.43 24.79
CA LEU A 158 7.40 -10.33 24.18
C LEU A 158 7.45 -11.11 22.86
N LEU A 159 7.94 -10.45 21.80
CA LEU A 159 8.22 -11.08 20.52
C LEU A 159 9.67 -10.80 20.11
N MET A 160 10.50 -11.85 20.05
CA MET A 160 11.91 -11.76 19.67
C MET A 160 12.32 -12.98 18.85
N ASP A 161 13.22 -12.79 17.88
CA ASP A 161 13.84 -13.87 17.09
C ASP A 161 15.12 -14.40 17.75
N ASP A 162 15.06 -14.66 19.05
CA ASP A 162 16.12 -15.31 19.81
C ASP A 162 15.87 -16.83 19.96
N ASP A 163 16.86 -17.54 20.52
CA ASP A 163 16.76 -18.98 20.76
C ASP A 163 15.98 -19.31 22.06
N ASP A 164 15.21 -18.36 22.62
CA ASP A 164 14.45 -18.57 23.85
C ASP A 164 13.03 -19.10 23.55
N ASP A 165 12.73 -20.32 23.99
CA ASP A 165 11.44 -20.99 23.77
C ASP A 165 10.25 -20.24 24.44
N ASP A 166 10.52 -19.33 25.40
CA ASP A 166 9.49 -18.53 26.07
C ASP A 166 9.08 -17.28 25.25
N HIS A 167 9.82 -16.90 24.21
CA HIS A 167 9.48 -15.79 23.33
C HIS A 167 8.70 -16.23 22.10
N ILE A 168 7.84 -15.35 21.61
CA ILE A 168 7.04 -15.59 20.40
C ILE A 168 7.86 -15.07 19.20
N GLU A 169 8.03 -15.90 18.17
CA GLU A 169 8.71 -15.46 16.94
C GLU A 169 7.97 -14.26 16.29
N PRO A 170 8.66 -13.16 15.95
CA PRO A 170 8.05 -11.92 15.45
C PRO A 170 7.69 -12.00 13.96
N THR A 171 6.83 -12.96 13.59
CA THR A 171 6.22 -13.05 12.24
C THR A 171 5.10 -12.03 12.07
N LYS A 172 4.71 -11.70 10.82
CA LYS A 172 3.59 -10.79 10.54
C LYS A 172 2.32 -11.22 11.27
N GLU A 173 2.00 -12.51 11.21
CA GLU A 173 0.82 -13.10 11.85
C GLU A 173 0.89 -12.94 13.38
N ASN A 174 2.04 -13.25 14.00
CA ASN A 174 2.20 -13.18 15.44
C ASN A 174 2.18 -11.74 15.98
N ILE A 175 2.79 -10.79 15.27
CA ILE A 175 2.78 -9.37 15.65
C ILE A 175 1.34 -8.84 15.61
N LEU A 176 0.60 -9.08 14.52
CA LEU A 176 -0.80 -8.62 14.42
C LEU A 176 -1.70 -9.31 15.46
N ALA A 177 -1.48 -10.59 15.74
CA ALA A 177 -2.20 -11.30 16.79
C ALA A 177 -1.89 -10.76 18.20
N ALA A 178 -0.64 -10.32 18.46
CA ALA A 178 -0.27 -9.70 19.72
C ALA A 178 -0.97 -8.35 19.90
N TYR A 179 -1.06 -7.52 18.85
CA TYR A 179 -1.81 -6.27 18.89
C TYR A 179 -3.32 -6.48 19.04
N GLU A 180 -3.89 -7.45 18.32
CA GLU A 180 -5.31 -7.79 18.46
C GLU A 180 -5.63 -8.24 19.89
N LYS A 181 -4.81 -9.13 20.46
CA LYS A 181 -4.95 -9.56 21.85
C LYS A 181 -4.81 -8.40 22.84
N LEU A 182 -3.81 -7.52 22.62
CA LEU A 182 -3.60 -6.34 23.46
C LEU A 182 -4.87 -5.47 23.48
N VAL A 183 -5.43 -5.16 22.32
CA VAL A 183 -6.68 -4.39 22.19
C VAL A 183 -7.85 -5.09 22.87
N GLU A 184 -8.02 -6.41 22.68
CA GLU A 184 -9.10 -7.19 23.29
C GLU A 184 -9.03 -7.23 24.82
N GLU A 185 -7.83 -7.20 25.40
CA GLU A 185 -7.61 -7.27 26.84
C GLU A 185 -7.58 -5.90 27.52
N THR A 186 -7.47 -4.81 26.75
CA THR A 186 -7.37 -3.44 27.28
C THR A 186 -8.76 -2.89 27.61
N GLU A 187 -8.88 -2.23 28.76
CA GLU A 187 -10.12 -1.57 29.22
C GLU A 187 -9.90 -0.07 29.47
N GLU A 188 -10.98 0.69 29.63
CA GLU A 188 -10.93 2.11 30.01
C GLU A 188 -10.09 2.32 31.29
N GLY A 189 -9.18 3.29 31.29
CA GLY A 189 -8.28 3.57 32.40
C GLY A 189 -6.97 2.77 32.39
N ASP A 190 -6.81 1.81 31.48
CA ASP A 190 -5.54 1.12 31.25
C ASP A 190 -4.49 2.06 30.60
N VAL A 191 -3.22 1.71 30.79
CA VAL A 191 -2.08 2.33 30.09
C VAL A 191 -1.38 1.27 29.27
N VAL A 192 -1.15 1.60 28.01
CA VAL A 192 -0.56 0.71 27.03
C VAL A 192 0.80 1.25 26.60
N PHE A 193 1.81 0.38 26.54
CA PHE A 193 3.12 0.70 25.99
C PHE A 193 3.49 -0.25 24.85
N CYS A 194 3.80 0.28 23.68
CA CYS A 194 4.22 -0.53 22.53
C CYS A 194 5.66 -0.17 22.15
N HIS A 195 6.53 -1.15 22.04
CA HIS A 195 7.91 -0.95 21.61
C HIS A 195 8.22 -1.82 20.40
N PHE A 196 8.85 -1.22 19.40
CA PHE A 196 9.37 -1.93 18.24
C PHE A 196 10.82 -1.50 18.01
N SER A 197 11.74 -2.46 17.92
CA SER A 197 13.10 -2.26 17.42
C SER A 197 13.40 -3.30 16.35
N GLY A 198 13.80 -2.82 15.16
CA GLY A 198 14.01 -3.67 13.98
C GLY A 198 14.16 -2.85 12.71
N HIS A 199 14.07 -3.50 11.55
CA HIS A 199 14.03 -2.80 10.27
C HIS A 199 12.67 -2.14 10.08
N GLY A 200 12.73 -0.89 9.63
CA GLY A 200 11.61 -0.19 9.05
C GLY A 200 11.78 -0.19 7.54
N GLY A 201 10.69 -0.37 6.82
CA GLY A 201 10.65 -0.34 5.37
C GLY A 201 9.69 0.74 4.90
N ARG A 202 9.76 1.00 3.61
CA ARG A 202 8.76 1.77 2.90
C ARG A 202 8.13 0.89 1.85
N LEU A 203 6.81 0.74 1.93
CA LEU A 203 6.02 0.19 0.85
C LEU A 203 5.41 1.36 0.09
N LYS A 204 4.90 1.10 -1.11
CA LYS A 204 4.22 2.16 -1.84
C LYS A 204 2.90 2.42 -1.13
N ASP A 205 2.60 3.69 -0.85
CA ASP A 205 1.29 4.11 -0.39
C ASP A 205 0.23 3.73 -1.42
N ASP A 206 -0.75 2.97 -0.95
CA ASP A 206 -1.82 2.42 -1.77
C ASP A 206 -3.19 3.10 -1.50
N ASP A 207 -3.28 4.04 -0.57
CA ASP A 207 -4.53 4.70 -0.14
C ASP A 207 -4.53 6.24 -0.34
N GLY A 208 -3.36 6.89 -0.35
CA GLY A 208 -3.17 8.29 -0.67
C GLY A 208 -3.20 9.25 0.52
N ASP A 209 -3.03 8.75 1.75
CA ASP A 209 -2.94 9.56 2.97
C ASP A 209 -1.54 10.12 3.25
N GLU A 210 -0.49 9.54 2.64
CA GLU A 210 0.90 10.00 2.77
C GLU A 210 1.36 10.89 1.59
N ASP A 211 1.83 12.10 1.92
CA ASP A 211 2.23 13.14 0.94
C ASP A 211 3.49 12.75 0.12
N ASP A 212 4.31 11.81 0.61
CA ASP A 212 5.54 11.35 -0.05
C ASP A 212 5.34 10.09 -0.93
N GLY A 213 4.16 9.47 -0.87
CA GLY A 213 3.76 8.32 -1.69
C GLY A 213 4.29 6.96 -1.23
N PHE A 214 4.72 6.82 0.03
CA PHE A 214 5.17 5.56 0.62
C PHE A 214 4.59 5.30 2.02
N ASP A 215 3.87 4.19 2.20
CA ASP A 215 3.55 3.67 3.54
C ASP A 215 4.83 3.35 4.32
N GLU A 216 4.91 3.85 5.54
CA GLU A 216 5.84 3.37 6.54
C GLU A 216 5.46 1.94 6.93
N SER A 217 6.46 1.08 7.15
CA SER A 217 6.16 -0.31 7.49
C SER A 217 7.17 -0.93 8.43
N LEU A 218 6.68 -1.80 9.30
CA LEU A 218 7.50 -2.65 10.14
C LEU A 218 7.85 -3.91 9.35
N VAL A 219 9.13 -4.30 9.35
CA VAL A 219 9.60 -5.50 8.65
C VAL A 219 9.56 -6.70 9.62
N PRO A 220 8.58 -7.61 9.55
CA PRO A 220 8.54 -8.79 10.40
C PRO A 220 9.62 -9.81 10.01
N LEU A 221 9.87 -10.80 10.87
CA LEU A 221 10.89 -11.84 10.62
C LEU A 221 10.66 -12.60 9.31
N ASP A 222 9.40 -12.81 8.94
CA ASP A 222 8.98 -13.55 7.74
C ASP A 222 8.64 -12.63 6.55
N TYR A 223 9.11 -11.38 6.54
CA TYR A 223 8.74 -10.37 5.52
C TYR A 223 8.88 -10.85 4.08
N SER A 224 9.87 -11.73 3.80
CA SER A 224 10.10 -12.32 2.48
C SER A 224 8.93 -13.18 1.96
N THR A 225 8.12 -13.75 2.87
CA THR A 225 6.97 -14.59 2.56
C THR A 225 5.64 -14.00 3.03
N GLY A 226 5.62 -13.37 4.20
CA GLY A 226 4.45 -12.76 4.85
C GLY A 226 4.18 -11.31 4.44
N GLY A 227 5.18 -10.63 3.85
CA GLY A 227 5.14 -9.20 3.56
C GLY A 227 5.42 -8.34 4.80
N GLN A 228 5.50 -7.02 4.62
CA GLN A 228 5.70 -6.05 5.71
C GLN A 228 4.36 -5.67 6.35
N ILE A 229 4.39 -5.12 7.57
CA ILE A 229 3.21 -4.58 8.27
C ILE A 229 3.17 -3.09 7.99
N ARG A 230 2.13 -2.59 7.33
CA ARG A 230 1.99 -1.17 6.98
C ARG A 230 1.43 -0.36 8.15
N ASP A 231 1.69 0.92 8.17
CA ASP A 231 0.93 1.94 8.92
C ASP A 231 -0.58 1.66 8.93
N ASP A 232 -1.18 1.40 7.78
CA ASP A 232 -2.59 1.13 7.57
C ASP A 232 -3.09 -0.12 8.34
N ASP A 233 -2.23 -1.16 8.39
CA ASP A 233 -2.44 -2.36 9.22
C ASP A 233 -2.40 -1.99 10.72
N LEU A 234 -1.51 -1.09 11.15
CA LEU A 234 -1.35 -0.64 12.53
C LEU A 234 -2.48 0.33 12.94
N LEU A 235 -2.86 1.27 12.08
CA LEU A 235 -3.97 2.18 12.25
C LEU A 235 -5.27 1.39 12.45
N THR A 236 -5.52 0.39 11.60
CA THR A 236 -6.74 -0.41 11.63
C THR A 236 -6.79 -1.42 12.77
N ASN A 237 -5.67 -2.08 13.10
CA ASN A 237 -5.67 -3.19 14.07
C ASN A 237 -5.27 -2.79 15.48
N LEU A 238 -4.56 -1.68 15.66
CA LEU A 238 -4.09 -1.20 16.95
C LEU A 238 -4.72 0.15 17.31
N VAL A 239 -4.52 1.19 16.50
CA VAL A 239 -4.85 2.59 16.86
C VAL A 239 -6.36 2.83 16.94
N ARG A 240 -7.11 2.53 15.87
CA ARG A 240 -8.57 2.80 15.80
C ARG A 240 -9.39 1.91 16.73
N LYS A 241 -8.88 0.72 17.05
CA LYS A 241 -9.58 -0.23 17.93
C LYS A 241 -9.26 -0.05 19.41
N MET A 242 -8.23 0.74 19.74
CA MET A 242 -7.85 0.97 21.14
C MET A 242 -9.00 1.68 21.88
N PRO A 243 -9.45 1.19 23.05
CA PRO A 243 -10.61 1.75 23.75
C PRO A 243 -10.45 3.21 24.17
N SER A 244 -11.58 3.91 24.27
CA SER A 244 -11.63 5.25 24.86
C SER A 244 -11.14 5.23 26.32
N GLY A 245 -10.52 6.34 26.75
CA GLY A 245 -9.96 6.49 28.11
C GLY A 245 -8.66 5.70 28.35
N VAL A 246 -8.08 5.11 27.32
CA VAL A 246 -6.74 4.51 27.35
C VAL A 246 -5.70 5.55 26.93
N THR A 247 -4.55 5.55 27.60
CA THR A 247 -3.33 6.22 27.12
C THR A 247 -2.36 5.19 26.58
N MET A 248 -2.06 5.27 25.27
CA MET A 248 -1.10 4.41 24.58
C MET A 248 0.14 5.21 24.19
N THR A 249 1.31 4.80 24.65
CA THR A 249 2.61 5.35 24.22
C THR A 249 3.39 4.31 23.42
N CYS A 250 3.74 4.65 22.19
CA CYS A 250 4.52 3.84 21.27
C CYS A 250 5.94 4.43 21.13
N VAL A 251 6.96 3.57 21.14
CA VAL A 251 8.35 3.94 20.85
C VAL A 251 8.87 3.01 19.77
N PHE A 252 8.98 3.51 18.55
CA PHE A 252 9.43 2.72 17.40
C PHE A 252 10.81 3.20 16.97
N ASP A 253 11.78 2.28 17.03
CA ASP A 253 13.17 2.48 16.65
C ASP A 253 13.47 1.75 15.35
N CYS A 254 12.99 2.34 14.26
CA CYS A 254 13.16 1.83 12.91
C CYS A 254 13.17 2.97 11.88
N CYS A 255 13.73 2.74 10.69
CA CYS A 255 13.70 3.71 9.59
C CYS A 255 12.25 4.03 9.22
N HIS A 256 11.95 5.28 8.83
CA HIS A 256 10.62 5.66 8.34
C HIS A 256 9.53 5.31 9.38
N SER A 257 9.55 5.99 10.53
CA SER A 257 8.61 5.71 11.62
C SER A 257 7.99 6.96 12.21
N GLY A 258 8.18 8.13 11.59
CA GLY A 258 7.60 9.39 12.04
C GLY A 258 6.07 9.39 11.92
N THR A 259 5.57 8.77 10.85
CA THR A 259 4.16 8.68 10.47
C THR A 259 3.55 7.28 10.60
N VAL A 260 4.31 6.22 10.92
CA VAL A 260 3.87 4.79 10.91
C VAL A 260 2.64 4.37 11.74
N LEU A 261 1.98 5.29 12.46
CA LEU A 261 0.70 5.06 13.14
C LEU A 261 -0.43 5.97 12.61
N ASP A 262 -0.17 6.74 11.56
CA ASP A 262 -1.01 7.77 10.96
C ASP A 262 -1.65 8.63 12.04
N LEU A 263 -0.83 9.43 12.73
CA LEU A 263 -1.31 10.30 13.80
C LEU A 263 -1.43 11.76 13.32
N PRO A 264 -2.55 12.43 13.61
CA PRO A 264 -2.92 13.73 13.03
C PRO A 264 -2.07 14.92 13.49
N PHE A 265 -1.34 14.80 14.60
CA PHE A 265 -0.56 15.88 15.19
C PHE A 265 0.89 15.49 15.37
N VAL A 266 1.79 16.43 15.12
CA VAL A 266 3.21 16.16 15.11
C VAL A 266 4.02 17.30 15.70
N PHE A 267 5.03 16.96 16.50
CA PHE A 267 6.02 17.87 17.05
C PHE A 267 7.41 17.38 16.66
N ILE A 268 8.19 18.27 16.05
CA ILE A 268 9.50 17.94 15.53
C ILE A 268 10.61 18.49 16.43
N GLY A 269 11.48 17.62 16.92
CA GLY A 269 12.57 17.95 17.83
C GLY A 269 13.79 18.60 17.17
N ASP A 270 13.61 19.56 16.27
CA ASP A 270 14.72 20.26 15.60
C ASP A 270 15.19 21.54 16.32
N GLY A 271 14.47 21.97 17.36
CA GLY A 271 14.74 23.18 18.12
C GLY A 271 14.22 24.46 17.46
N GLU A 272 13.49 24.34 16.34
CA GLU A 272 12.78 25.45 15.69
C GLU A 272 11.27 25.40 15.97
N HIS A 273 10.70 24.20 16.15
CA HIS A 273 9.28 24.03 16.47
C HIS A 273 9.03 24.21 17.98
N GLU A 274 7.97 24.95 18.33
CA GLU A 274 7.58 25.27 19.72
C GLU A 274 6.23 24.64 20.13
N ALA A 275 5.51 23.99 19.22
CA ALA A 275 4.19 23.40 19.45
C ALA A 275 3.88 22.26 18.47
N MET A 276 2.83 21.47 18.78
CA MET A 276 2.26 20.50 17.83
C MET A 276 1.70 21.22 16.59
N GLU A 277 1.93 20.63 15.43
CA GLU A 277 1.35 21.02 14.15
C GLU A 277 0.45 19.89 13.63
N SER A 278 -0.50 20.20 12.75
CA SER A 278 -1.21 19.15 12.03
C SER A 278 -0.22 18.48 11.07
N ALA A 279 -0.19 17.16 11.02
CA ALA A 279 0.54 16.44 9.99
C ALA A 279 0.02 16.88 8.61
N GLU A 280 0.93 17.24 7.69
CA GLU A 280 0.58 17.51 6.29
C GLU A 280 0.03 16.20 5.67
N GLY A 281 -0.92 16.27 4.73
CA GLY A 281 -1.53 15.08 4.11
C GLY A 281 -2.68 14.41 4.88
N TYR A 282 -2.77 14.59 6.21
CA TYR A 282 -3.74 13.86 7.03
C TYR A 282 -5.22 14.12 6.66
N ASN A 283 -5.84 13.16 5.98
CA ASN A 283 -7.21 13.24 5.51
C ASN A 283 -8.13 12.42 6.42
N PHE A 284 -8.90 13.09 7.28
CA PHE A 284 -9.98 12.45 8.05
C PHE A 284 -11.06 11.97 7.09
N GLY A 285 -10.90 10.75 6.56
CA GLY A 285 -11.77 10.08 5.59
C GLY A 285 -13.06 10.82 5.27
N GLY A 286 -13.03 11.63 4.20
CA GLY A 286 -14.13 12.50 3.80
C GLY A 286 -15.37 11.71 3.36
N GLY A 287 -16.22 11.34 4.31
CA GLY A 287 -17.62 10.97 4.15
C GLY A 287 -18.49 11.96 4.91
N GLY A 288 -18.67 13.16 4.36
CA GLY A 288 -19.60 14.15 4.89
C GLY A 288 -21.05 13.72 4.64
N GLY A 289 -21.72 13.31 5.70
CA GLY A 289 -23.16 13.07 5.77
C GLY A 289 -23.56 12.92 7.23
N ASP A 290 -24.25 13.93 7.76
CA ASP A 290 -24.85 13.92 9.09
C ASP A 290 -25.87 12.77 9.19
N ASP A 291 -25.51 11.69 9.87
CA ASP A 291 -26.46 10.74 10.45
C ASP A 291 -26.08 10.56 11.93
N ASP A 292 -26.74 11.34 12.78
CA ASP A 292 -26.77 11.16 14.22
C ASP A 292 -27.48 9.82 14.54
N GLU A 293 -26.73 8.73 14.70
CA GLU A 293 -27.24 7.56 15.44
C GLU A 293 -26.88 7.71 16.92
N GLU A 294 -27.87 8.18 17.69
CA GLU A 294 -27.89 8.13 19.15
C GLU A 294 -27.59 6.71 19.64
N PHE A 295 -26.46 6.55 20.36
CA PHE A 295 -26.23 5.42 21.24
C PHE A 295 -27.33 5.39 22.31
N VAL A 296 -28.22 4.41 22.24
CA VAL A 296 -29.16 4.10 23.32
C VAL A 296 -28.51 3.06 24.22
N ASP A 297 -28.14 3.50 25.42
CA ASP A 297 -27.82 2.64 26.56
C ASP A 297 -28.99 1.70 26.87
N ASP A 298 -28.75 0.39 26.81
CA ASP A 298 -29.68 -0.60 27.37
C ASP A 298 -28.97 -1.34 28.52
N GLU A 299 -28.98 -0.69 29.69
CA GLU A 299 -28.82 -1.38 30.97
C GLU A 299 -30.03 -2.28 31.23
N ASN A 300 -29.85 -3.60 31.27
CA ASN A 300 -30.40 -4.42 32.36
C ASN A 300 -29.87 -5.86 32.40
N GLU A 301 -29.04 -6.09 33.41
CA GLU A 301 -29.07 -7.17 34.39
C GLU A 301 -29.58 -8.59 34.04
N ASN A 302 -28.73 -9.53 34.50
CA ASN A 302 -29.02 -10.75 35.29
C ASN A 302 -28.92 -12.13 34.62
N ASN A 303 -27.79 -12.77 34.93
CA ASN A 303 -27.66 -14.08 35.61
C ASN A 303 -28.39 -15.29 35.01
N ASN A 304 -27.65 -16.27 34.47
CA ASN A 304 -27.31 -17.50 35.23
C ASN A 304 -26.38 -18.46 34.46
N ALA A 305 -25.60 -19.20 35.24
CA ALA A 305 -24.54 -20.12 34.85
C ALA A 305 -25.01 -21.47 34.25
N ALA A 306 -24.05 -22.12 33.57
CA ALA A 306 -23.61 -23.51 33.75
C ALA A 306 -23.73 -24.48 32.54
N ALA A 307 -22.53 -24.82 32.02
CA ALA A 307 -21.97 -26.15 31.80
C ALA A 307 -22.71 -27.23 30.97
N ALA A 308 -21.94 -27.78 30.01
CA ALA A 308 -21.69 -29.21 29.72
C ALA A 308 -21.99 -29.68 28.28
N SER A 309 -20.98 -30.35 27.72
CA SER A 309 -20.87 -30.92 26.37
C SER A 309 -21.64 -32.27 26.18
N PRO A 310 -21.48 -33.05 25.07
CA PRO A 310 -22.53 -33.42 24.10
C PRO A 310 -22.77 -34.96 24.06
N PRO A 311 -23.12 -35.70 22.95
CA PRO A 311 -24.00 -35.54 21.76
C PRO A 311 -25.14 -36.66 21.79
N PRO A 312 -25.89 -37.12 20.72
CA PRO A 312 -25.42 -37.67 19.42
C PRO A 312 -26.33 -37.54 18.16
N LYS A 313 -25.72 -37.95 17.02
CA LYS A 313 -26.20 -38.15 15.63
C LYS A 313 -27.58 -38.84 15.43
N LYS A 314 -28.36 -38.43 14.40
CA LYS A 314 -28.78 -39.25 13.22
C LYS A 314 -29.75 -38.57 12.23
N LYS A 315 -29.44 -38.77 10.94
CA LYS A 315 -30.22 -38.80 9.68
C LYS A 315 -31.77 -38.76 9.76
N SER A 316 -32.42 -37.97 8.87
CA SER A 316 -33.05 -38.42 7.61
C SER A 316 -34.22 -37.53 7.14
N GLY A 317 -34.20 -37.10 5.87
CA GLY A 317 -35.33 -37.16 4.92
C GLY A 317 -36.46 -36.12 4.96
N GLY A 318 -36.75 -35.52 3.79
CA GLY A 318 -38.11 -35.49 3.24
C GLY A 318 -38.84 -34.14 3.11
N PHE A 319 -38.79 -33.58 1.89
CA PHE A 319 -39.96 -33.23 1.04
C PHE A 319 -41.07 -32.26 1.53
N CYS A 320 -41.11 -31.10 0.84
CA CYS A 320 -42.26 -30.46 0.16
C CYS A 320 -43.31 -29.62 0.93
N CYS A 321 -43.31 -28.33 0.55
CA CYS A 321 -44.40 -27.59 -0.12
C CYS A 321 -45.56 -26.95 0.68
N PHE A 322 -45.90 -25.74 0.19
CA PHE A 322 -47.06 -24.86 0.45
C PHE A 322 -47.02 -24.07 1.77
N GLY A 323 -47.20 -22.75 1.80
CA GLY A 323 -47.71 -21.79 0.82
C GLY A 323 -48.80 -20.91 1.48
N GLY A 324 -48.64 -19.59 1.41
CA GLY A 324 -49.64 -18.55 1.72
C GLY A 324 -48.95 -17.26 2.20
N LYS A 325 -48.79 -16.19 1.40
CA LYS A 325 -49.80 -15.18 0.96
C LYS A 325 -50.38 -14.42 2.16
N GLU A 326 -50.43 -13.09 2.24
CA GLU A 326 -50.53 -12.03 1.23
C GLU A 326 -50.32 -10.64 1.90
N GLU A 327 -49.71 -9.71 1.14
CA GLU A 327 -50.06 -8.27 0.95
C GLU A 327 -49.96 -7.27 2.11
N GLU A 328 -49.03 -6.30 2.07
CA GLU A 328 -48.99 -5.02 1.30
C GLU A 328 -49.83 -3.89 1.93
N SER A 329 -49.13 -2.81 2.31
CA SER A 329 -49.59 -1.43 2.15
C SER A 329 -48.39 -0.48 2.17
N ASP A 330 -48.19 0.17 1.02
CA ASP A 330 -47.22 1.22 0.74
C ASP A 330 -47.42 2.47 1.61
N ASP A 331 -46.31 3.17 1.91
CA ASP A 331 -46.25 4.62 1.88
C ASP A 331 -44.83 5.02 1.42
N GLU A 332 -44.79 5.66 0.24
CA GLU A 332 -43.62 6.18 -0.47
C GLU A 332 -42.98 7.38 0.25
N PHE A 333 -41.63 7.45 0.28
CA PHE A 333 -40.92 8.71 0.00
C PHE A 333 -39.51 8.46 -0.57
N ASP A 334 -39.34 8.94 -1.81
CA ASP A 334 -38.16 9.13 -2.69
C ASP A 334 -36.88 9.61 -1.96
N GLY A 335 -35.63 9.28 -2.32
CA GLY A 335 -35.05 8.63 -3.50
C GLY A 335 -33.74 9.33 -3.90
N GLU A 336 -32.62 8.61 -3.97
CA GLU A 336 -31.65 8.76 -5.06
C GLU A 336 -31.30 7.37 -5.60
N GLU A 337 -31.77 7.12 -6.81
CA GLU A 337 -31.70 5.85 -7.53
C GLU A 337 -30.30 5.61 -8.09
N GLY A 338 -29.70 4.46 -7.77
CA GLY A 338 -28.65 3.90 -8.60
C GLY A 338 -29.24 3.37 -9.90
N GLU A 339 -28.85 3.96 -11.04
CA GLU A 339 -29.37 3.73 -12.41
C GLU A 339 -29.36 2.27 -12.95
N ASP A 340 -29.04 1.24 -12.16
CA ASP A 340 -28.82 -0.13 -12.68
C ASP A 340 -29.81 -1.20 -12.18
N GLY A 341 -30.77 -0.87 -11.30
CA GLY A 341 -31.88 -1.78 -10.93
C GLY A 341 -31.49 -3.18 -10.42
N LYS A 342 -30.25 -3.38 -9.93
CA LYS A 342 -29.79 -4.63 -9.29
C LYS A 342 -29.63 -4.41 -7.77
N PRO A 343 -30.04 -5.38 -6.93
CA PRO A 343 -29.85 -5.31 -5.48
C PRO A 343 -28.34 -5.28 -5.11
N PRO A 344 -27.97 -4.83 -3.90
CA PRO A 344 -26.59 -4.62 -3.47
C PRO A 344 -25.86 -5.95 -3.26
N GLY A 345 -25.43 -6.56 -4.35
CA GLY A 345 -24.40 -7.60 -4.37
C GLY A 345 -23.13 -7.01 -4.99
N HIS A 346 -21.94 -7.43 -4.51
CA HIS A 346 -20.66 -6.96 -5.04
C HIS A 346 -20.64 -7.10 -6.58
N ARG A 347 -20.43 -5.99 -7.28
CA ARG A 347 -20.40 -5.96 -8.75
C ARG A 347 -19.20 -6.78 -9.22
N LYS A 348 -19.38 -7.60 -10.26
CA LYS A 348 -18.36 -8.52 -10.75
C LYS A 348 -17.58 -7.92 -11.90
N VAL A 349 -16.26 -7.83 -11.72
CA VAL A 349 -15.34 -7.27 -12.71
C VAL A 349 -14.41 -8.36 -13.22
N ILE A 350 -14.21 -8.44 -14.53
CA ILE A 350 -13.26 -9.35 -15.16
C ILE A 350 -12.17 -8.61 -15.93
N VAL A 351 -10.91 -8.98 -15.69
CA VAL A 351 -9.75 -8.52 -16.48
C VAL A 351 -9.40 -9.59 -17.50
N ILE A 352 -9.76 -9.40 -18.77
CA ILE A 352 -9.45 -10.33 -19.85
C ILE A 352 -8.06 -10.00 -20.41
N GLY A 353 -7.19 -11.01 -20.44
CA GLY A 353 -5.75 -10.80 -20.68
C GLY A 353 -4.94 -10.68 -19.38
N ALA A 354 -5.51 -11.16 -18.27
CA ALA A 354 -4.93 -11.11 -16.92
C ALA A 354 -3.50 -11.66 -16.79
N SER A 355 -3.07 -12.59 -17.66
CA SER A 355 -1.72 -13.16 -17.60
C SER A 355 -0.61 -12.24 -18.13
N GLY A 356 -0.97 -11.17 -18.84
CA GLY A 356 -0.01 -10.19 -19.36
C GLY A 356 0.50 -9.23 -18.28
N MET A 357 1.55 -8.49 -18.59
CA MET A 357 2.21 -7.53 -17.68
C MET A 357 1.21 -6.57 -17.02
N VAL A 358 0.41 -5.86 -17.81
CA VAL A 358 -0.63 -4.94 -17.29
C VAL A 358 -1.72 -5.69 -16.53
N GLY A 359 -2.18 -6.83 -17.05
CA GLY A 359 -3.24 -7.61 -16.42
C GLY A 359 -2.86 -8.11 -15.02
N ARG A 360 -1.61 -8.56 -14.84
CA ARG A 360 -1.07 -8.97 -13.54
C ARG A 360 -0.93 -7.82 -12.57
N ALA A 361 -0.62 -6.61 -13.06
CA ALA A 361 -0.50 -5.43 -12.22
C ALA A 361 -1.87 -4.88 -11.78
N VAL A 362 -2.88 -4.89 -12.65
CA VAL A 362 -4.24 -4.38 -12.35
C VAL A 362 -4.93 -5.19 -11.26
N LEU A 363 -4.81 -6.53 -11.31
CA LEU A 363 -5.56 -7.42 -10.43
C LEU A 363 -5.37 -7.18 -8.91
N PRO A 364 -4.14 -7.14 -8.37
CA PRO A 364 -3.93 -6.87 -6.95
C PRO A 364 -4.35 -5.46 -6.57
N VAL A 365 -4.11 -4.45 -7.40
CA VAL A 365 -4.51 -3.05 -7.14
C VAL A 365 -6.04 -2.92 -7.07
N LEU A 366 -6.75 -3.58 -7.98
CA LEU A 366 -8.22 -3.57 -8.01
C LEU A 366 -8.83 -4.29 -6.80
N VAL A 367 -8.21 -5.38 -6.32
CA VAL A 367 -8.63 -6.07 -5.08
C VAL A 367 -8.33 -5.21 -3.86
N PHE A 368 -7.13 -4.65 -3.77
CA PHE A 368 -6.72 -3.83 -2.64
C PHE A 368 -7.65 -2.62 -2.46
N ARG A 369 -7.82 -1.81 -3.51
CA ARG A 369 -8.57 -0.55 -3.44
C ARG A 369 -10.09 -0.72 -3.42
N TYR A 370 -10.60 -1.82 -3.99
CA TYR A 370 -12.04 -1.94 -4.28
C TYR A 370 -12.62 -3.33 -3.98
N GLY A 371 -11.88 -4.21 -3.29
CA GLY A 371 -12.29 -5.59 -3.00
C GLY A 371 -13.53 -5.71 -2.11
N GLU A 372 -13.83 -4.70 -1.30
CA GLU A 372 -15.04 -4.65 -0.48
C GLU A 372 -16.32 -4.40 -1.30
N HIS A 373 -16.18 -3.77 -2.47
CA HIS A 373 -17.30 -3.39 -3.33
C HIS A 373 -17.36 -4.18 -4.65
N LEU A 374 -16.22 -4.72 -5.07
CA LEU A 374 -16.04 -5.44 -6.32
C LEU A 374 -15.55 -6.88 -6.07
N GLN A 375 -16.16 -7.82 -6.76
CA GLN A 375 -15.58 -9.15 -6.90
C GLN A 375 -14.71 -9.18 -8.16
N VAL A 376 -13.40 -9.37 -7.97
CA VAL A 376 -12.39 -9.31 -9.03
C VAL A 376 -12.10 -10.68 -9.60
N TYR A 377 -12.03 -10.75 -10.94
CA TYR A 377 -11.75 -11.98 -11.66
C TYR A 377 -10.65 -11.82 -12.71
N ALA A 378 -9.69 -12.74 -12.68
CA ALA A 378 -8.70 -12.93 -13.72
C ALA A 378 -9.29 -13.76 -14.88
N GLY A 379 -9.46 -13.14 -16.04
CA GLY A 379 -9.87 -13.80 -17.27
C GLY A 379 -8.68 -14.30 -18.08
N THR A 380 -8.44 -15.61 -18.07
CA THR A 380 -7.29 -16.23 -18.75
C THR A 380 -7.70 -17.30 -19.75
N ARG A 381 -6.87 -17.54 -20.77
CA ARG A 381 -7.11 -18.64 -21.73
C ARG A 381 -7.03 -20.02 -21.05
N ASP A 382 -6.11 -20.15 -20.10
CA ASP A 382 -5.87 -21.35 -19.31
C ASP A 382 -5.78 -21.00 -17.82
N PRO A 383 -6.87 -21.20 -17.06
CA PRO A 383 -6.89 -20.94 -15.62
C PRO A 383 -5.88 -21.76 -14.82
N SER A 384 -5.48 -22.94 -15.32
CA SER A 384 -4.61 -23.85 -14.57
C SER A 384 -3.15 -23.43 -14.53
N SER A 385 -2.74 -22.54 -15.44
CA SER A 385 -1.39 -21.95 -15.49
C SER A 385 -1.33 -20.54 -14.91
N PHE A 386 -2.44 -20.04 -14.37
CA PHE A 386 -2.47 -18.73 -13.72
C PHE A 386 -2.03 -18.85 -12.27
N GLU A 387 -1.07 -18.01 -11.88
CA GLU A 387 -0.60 -17.91 -10.51
C GLU A 387 -1.67 -17.26 -9.63
N ALA A 388 -1.88 -17.82 -8.43
CA ALA A 388 -2.92 -17.34 -7.54
C ALA A 388 -2.61 -15.93 -7.03
N VAL A 389 -3.61 -15.06 -7.07
CA VAL A 389 -3.55 -13.72 -6.47
C VAL A 389 -4.64 -13.66 -5.39
N LYS A 390 -4.28 -13.23 -4.17
CA LYS A 390 -5.21 -13.14 -3.04
C LYS A 390 -6.40 -12.25 -3.43
N GLY A 391 -7.62 -12.67 -3.09
CA GLY A 391 -8.86 -11.95 -3.42
C GLY A 391 -9.28 -12.00 -4.90
N VAL A 392 -8.52 -12.66 -5.79
CA VAL A 392 -8.83 -12.79 -7.21
C VAL A 392 -9.35 -14.18 -7.55
N ASN A 393 -10.50 -14.23 -8.21
CA ASN A 393 -11.03 -15.49 -8.75
C ASN A 393 -10.55 -15.70 -10.19
N VAL A 394 -10.08 -16.91 -10.53
CA VAL A 394 -9.59 -17.20 -11.90
C VAL A 394 -10.68 -17.89 -12.73
N VAL A 395 -10.96 -17.37 -13.93
CA VAL A 395 -11.97 -17.92 -14.84
C VAL A 395 -11.43 -18.05 -16.26
N LYS A 396 -11.96 -19.03 -17.00
CA LYS A 396 -11.62 -19.21 -18.41
C LYS A 396 -12.26 -18.11 -19.26
N ALA A 397 -11.43 -17.30 -19.88
CA ALA A 397 -11.78 -16.26 -20.84
C ALA A 397 -10.83 -16.31 -22.04
N ASP A 398 -11.21 -17.09 -23.07
CA ASP A 398 -10.44 -17.23 -24.31
C ASP A 398 -11.08 -16.38 -25.42
N MET A 399 -10.37 -15.32 -25.86
CA MET A 399 -10.84 -14.43 -26.92
C MET A 399 -10.95 -15.11 -28.30
N ALA A 400 -10.29 -16.27 -28.49
CA ALA A 400 -10.42 -17.06 -29.71
C ALA A 400 -11.71 -17.91 -29.73
N ASP A 401 -12.31 -18.20 -28.56
CA ASP A 401 -13.58 -18.90 -28.44
C ASP A 401 -14.69 -17.94 -27.98
N LYS A 402 -15.17 -17.13 -28.92
CA LYS A 402 -16.25 -16.15 -28.70
C LYS A 402 -17.47 -16.77 -28.02
N LYS A 403 -17.85 -18.01 -28.38
CA LYS A 403 -19.04 -18.67 -27.81
C LYS A 403 -18.84 -19.03 -26.34
N SER A 404 -17.67 -19.57 -25.98
CA SER A 404 -17.34 -19.83 -24.58
C SER A 404 -17.21 -18.53 -23.80
N LEU A 405 -16.54 -17.53 -24.37
CA LEU A 405 -16.35 -16.23 -23.74
C LEU A 405 -17.68 -15.53 -23.44
N THR A 406 -18.63 -15.50 -24.38
CA THR A 406 -19.97 -14.95 -24.12
C THR A 406 -20.69 -15.67 -22.97
N LYS A 407 -20.51 -16.98 -22.81
CA LYS A 407 -21.10 -17.70 -21.66
C LYS A 407 -20.47 -17.27 -20.35
N THR A 408 -19.14 -17.12 -20.30
CA THR A 408 -18.42 -16.62 -19.13
C THR A 408 -18.89 -15.20 -18.78
N LEU A 409 -18.92 -14.30 -19.76
CA LEU A 409 -19.20 -12.88 -19.54
C LEU A 409 -20.61 -12.58 -19.03
N LYS A 410 -21.57 -13.49 -19.18
CA LYS A 410 -22.94 -13.38 -18.62
C LYS A 410 -22.99 -13.24 -17.10
N HIS A 411 -21.88 -13.55 -16.42
CA HIS A 411 -21.77 -13.51 -14.96
C HIS A 411 -21.07 -12.25 -14.45
N PHE A 412 -20.78 -11.29 -15.33
CA PHE A 412 -19.99 -10.10 -15.03
C PHE A 412 -20.76 -8.85 -15.41
N ASP A 413 -20.47 -7.77 -14.68
CA ASP A 413 -21.03 -6.44 -14.89
C ASP A 413 -20.05 -5.57 -15.68
N ARG A 414 -18.74 -5.70 -15.43
CA ARG A 414 -17.71 -4.85 -16.07
C ARG A 414 -16.58 -5.71 -16.61
N ALA A 415 -15.99 -5.30 -17.73
CA ALA A 415 -14.84 -6.00 -18.31
C ALA A 415 -13.72 -5.04 -18.72
N MET A 416 -12.49 -5.34 -18.30
CA MET A 416 -11.29 -4.81 -18.93
C MET A 416 -10.84 -5.74 -20.05
N ILE A 417 -10.56 -5.18 -21.22
CA ILE A 417 -10.08 -5.90 -22.40
C ILE A 417 -8.67 -5.40 -22.71
N ILE A 418 -7.69 -6.24 -22.40
CA ILE A 418 -6.29 -6.01 -22.77
C ILE A 418 -6.08 -6.59 -24.17
N VAL A 419 -5.76 -5.72 -25.14
CA VAL A 419 -5.55 -6.13 -26.53
C VAL A 419 -4.31 -7.04 -26.63
N PRO A 420 -4.44 -8.28 -27.14
CA PRO A 420 -3.30 -9.18 -27.22
C PRO A 420 -2.25 -8.73 -28.23
N ASN A 421 -1.00 -8.59 -27.79
CA ASN A 421 0.12 -8.10 -28.61
C ASN A 421 0.40 -8.91 -29.90
N ASN A 422 0.04 -10.20 -29.94
CA ASN A 422 0.30 -11.05 -31.11
C ASN A 422 -0.91 -11.21 -32.04
N ARG A 423 -2.13 -10.87 -31.56
CA ARG A 423 -3.42 -11.11 -32.23
C ARG A 423 -4.43 -10.05 -31.80
N PRO A 424 -4.23 -8.77 -32.17
CA PRO A 424 -5.09 -7.66 -31.76
C PRO A 424 -6.53 -7.84 -32.25
N ASP A 425 -6.72 -8.57 -33.36
CA ASP A 425 -8.02 -8.95 -33.92
C ASP A 425 -8.90 -9.71 -32.91
N LEU A 426 -8.32 -10.39 -31.93
CA LEU A 426 -9.07 -11.09 -30.89
C LEU A 426 -9.76 -10.15 -29.90
N ALA A 427 -9.30 -8.91 -29.74
CA ALA A 427 -9.97 -7.94 -28.87
C ALA A 427 -11.38 -7.60 -29.41
N ALA A 428 -11.56 -7.56 -30.73
CA ALA A 428 -12.87 -7.39 -31.35
C ALA A 428 -13.82 -8.54 -30.99
N ASN A 429 -13.34 -9.78 -30.93
CA ASN A 429 -14.14 -10.91 -30.48
C ASN A 429 -14.57 -10.77 -29.02
N ALA A 430 -13.70 -10.24 -28.15
CA ALA A 430 -14.01 -9.99 -26.74
C ALA A 430 -15.09 -8.92 -26.59
N LEU A 431 -14.99 -7.80 -27.32
CA LEU A 431 -16.01 -6.74 -27.34
C LEU A 431 -17.37 -7.27 -27.81
N GLU A 432 -17.40 -8.03 -28.91
CA GLU A 432 -18.64 -8.63 -29.40
C GLU A 432 -19.20 -9.70 -28.45
N ALA A 433 -18.33 -10.43 -27.75
CA ALA A 433 -18.73 -11.41 -26.75
C ALA A 433 -19.37 -10.73 -25.52
N ALA A 434 -18.79 -9.61 -25.08
CA ALA A 434 -19.28 -8.79 -23.98
C ALA A 434 -20.67 -8.23 -24.29
N ASP A 435 -20.86 -7.64 -25.48
CA ASP A 435 -22.19 -7.18 -25.90
C ASP A 435 -23.20 -8.32 -26.04
N SER A 436 -22.77 -9.47 -26.58
CA SER A 436 -23.64 -10.65 -26.67
C SER A 436 -24.02 -11.21 -25.30
N ALA A 437 -23.24 -10.95 -24.26
CA ALA A 437 -23.54 -11.40 -22.90
C ALA A 437 -24.68 -10.59 -22.26
N LYS A 438 -24.87 -9.33 -22.67
CA LYS A 438 -25.90 -8.38 -22.19
C LYS A 438 -25.85 -8.04 -20.70
N SER A 439 -25.03 -8.71 -19.90
CA SER A 439 -24.79 -8.38 -18.48
C SER A 439 -23.69 -7.34 -18.30
N ILE A 440 -22.76 -7.23 -19.25
CA ILE A 440 -21.68 -6.24 -19.22
C ILE A 440 -22.30 -4.87 -19.48
N ASN A 441 -22.23 -3.99 -18.49
CA ASN A 441 -22.69 -2.62 -18.57
C ASN A 441 -21.57 -1.61 -18.80
N PHE A 442 -20.29 -1.99 -18.61
CA PHE A 442 -19.15 -1.11 -18.88
C PHE A 442 -17.93 -1.89 -19.41
N VAL A 443 -17.21 -1.32 -20.38
CA VAL A 443 -15.94 -1.87 -20.89
C VAL A 443 -14.80 -0.87 -20.84
N LEU A 444 -13.67 -1.28 -20.25
CA LEU A 444 -12.39 -0.59 -20.33
C LEU A 444 -11.51 -1.27 -21.37
N VAL A 445 -11.04 -0.54 -22.37
CA VAL A 445 -10.16 -1.08 -23.42
C VAL A 445 -8.77 -0.49 -23.28
N LEU A 446 -7.77 -1.35 -23.08
CA LEU A 446 -6.37 -0.94 -23.12
C LEU A 446 -5.93 -0.79 -24.58
N SER A 447 -5.63 0.45 -24.98
CA SER A 447 -5.22 0.85 -26.32
C SER A 447 -3.79 1.40 -26.30
N VAL A 448 -3.29 1.85 -27.45
CA VAL A 448 -1.96 2.45 -27.60
C VAL A 448 -2.07 3.94 -27.89
N LEU A 449 -1.05 4.70 -27.47
CA LEU A 449 -1.00 6.15 -27.66
C LEU A 449 -1.08 6.56 -29.14
N THR A 450 -0.51 5.74 -30.03
CA THR A 450 -0.50 5.96 -31.49
C THR A 450 -1.78 5.55 -32.22
N ALA A 451 -2.84 5.11 -31.51
CA ALA A 451 -4.14 4.77 -32.12
C ALA A 451 -4.75 5.84 -33.05
N PRO A 452 -4.52 7.16 -32.87
CA PRO A 452 -4.94 8.17 -33.84
C PRO A 452 -4.20 8.15 -35.18
N LEU A 453 -3.00 7.60 -35.26
CA LEU A 453 -2.13 7.59 -36.44
C LEU A 453 -2.48 6.41 -37.37
N THR A 454 -3.66 6.47 -38.02
CA THR A 454 -4.24 5.33 -38.75
C THR A 454 -3.44 4.82 -39.97
N ASP A 455 -2.43 5.55 -40.39
CA ASP A 455 -1.45 5.17 -41.42
C ASP A 455 -0.30 4.30 -40.89
N THR A 456 -0.13 4.24 -39.55
CA THR A 456 0.83 3.37 -38.86
C THR A 456 0.25 1.98 -38.59
N ILE A 457 1.13 0.99 -38.37
CA ILE A 457 0.78 -0.41 -38.13
C ILE A 457 -0.09 -0.54 -36.87
N PHE A 458 0.36 0.00 -35.74
CA PHE A 458 -0.42 -0.05 -34.50
C PHE A 458 -1.62 0.88 -34.55
N GLY A 459 -1.46 2.09 -35.08
CA GLY A 459 -2.54 3.06 -35.17
C GLY A 459 -3.76 2.50 -35.90
N LYS A 460 -3.55 1.86 -37.05
CA LYS A 460 -4.64 1.21 -37.80
C LYS A 460 -5.40 0.17 -36.97
N HIS A 461 -4.71 -0.80 -36.38
CA HIS A 461 -5.36 -1.92 -35.69
C HIS A 461 -6.07 -1.48 -34.41
N PHE A 462 -5.44 -0.61 -33.61
CA PHE A 462 -6.02 -0.14 -32.36
C PHE A 462 -7.17 0.84 -32.61
N ASN A 463 -7.11 1.68 -33.66
CA ASN A 463 -8.24 2.52 -34.06
C ASN A 463 -9.49 1.71 -34.43
N GLU A 464 -9.31 0.59 -35.15
CA GLU A 464 -10.40 -0.33 -35.48
C GLU A 464 -11.05 -0.93 -34.21
N ILE A 465 -10.23 -1.29 -33.21
CA ILE A 465 -10.70 -1.81 -31.91
C ILE A 465 -11.43 -0.72 -31.11
N GLU A 466 -10.88 0.49 -31.01
CA GLU A 466 -11.52 1.62 -30.34
C GLU A 466 -12.87 1.96 -30.99
N THR A 467 -12.90 2.01 -32.32
CA THR A 467 -14.13 2.23 -33.10
C THR A 467 -15.16 1.16 -32.80
N LYS A 468 -14.73 -0.11 -32.71
CA LYS A 468 -15.62 -1.22 -32.36
C LYS A 468 -16.16 -1.09 -30.94
N ALA A 469 -15.34 -0.71 -29.97
CA ALA A 469 -15.78 -0.49 -28.59
C ALA A 469 -16.86 0.60 -28.52
N LYS A 470 -16.62 1.73 -29.18
CA LYS A 470 -17.57 2.86 -29.30
C LYS A 470 -18.88 2.46 -29.97
N GLN A 471 -18.83 1.62 -31.01
CA GLN A 471 -20.03 1.15 -31.71
C GLN A 471 -20.87 0.20 -30.85
N VAL A 472 -20.22 -0.64 -30.06
CA VAL A 472 -20.85 -1.74 -29.34
C VAL A 472 -21.32 -1.32 -27.94
N PHE A 473 -20.63 -0.35 -27.32
CA PHE A 473 -20.93 0.21 -26.00
C PHE A 473 -21.01 1.74 -26.04
N PRO A 474 -21.92 2.36 -26.82
CA PRO A 474 -21.86 3.78 -27.16
C PRO A 474 -21.92 4.78 -26.00
N ALA A 475 -22.40 4.36 -24.82
CA ALA A 475 -22.48 5.20 -23.62
C ALA A 475 -21.77 4.57 -22.40
N SER A 476 -20.99 3.50 -22.60
CA SER A 476 -20.42 2.75 -21.48
C SER A 476 -19.09 2.08 -21.80
N TYR A 477 -18.27 2.81 -22.54
CA TYR A 477 -16.88 2.46 -22.80
C TYR A 477 -15.95 3.47 -22.16
N CYS A 478 -14.72 3.04 -21.86
CA CYS A 478 -13.59 3.91 -21.66
C CYS A 478 -12.40 3.35 -22.44
N ILE A 479 -11.66 4.22 -23.13
CA ILE A 479 -10.42 3.86 -23.83
C ILE A 479 -9.24 4.39 -23.04
N LEU A 480 -8.29 3.51 -22.73
CA LEU A 480 -7.06 3.86 -22.00
C LEU A 480 -5.86 3.67 -22.92
N ARG A 481 -5.34 4.76 -23.48
CA ARG A 481 -4.19 4.72 -24.39
C ARG A 481 -2.89 4.80 -23.62
N CYS A 482 -2.05 3.78 -23.79
CA CYS A 482 -0.74 3.73 -23.15
C CYS A 482 0.40 3.92 -24.18
N PRO A 483 1.47 4.64 -23.82
CA PRO A 483 2.72 4.69 -24.58
C PRO A 483 3.58 3.43 -24.34
N VAL A 484 4.86 3.53 -24.71
CA VAL A 484 5.89 2.59 -24.28
C VAL A 484 5.98 2.59 -22.75
N PHE A 485 6.13 1.40 -22.15
CA PHE A 485 6.24 1.28 -20.70
C PHE A 485 7.68 1.50 -20.23
N ILE A 486 7.85 2.18 -19.09
CA ILE A 486 9.16 2.26 -18.40
C ILE A 486 9.66 0.85 -18.08
N ASP A 487 8.74 -0.04 -17.68
CA ASP A 487 8.97 -1.46 -17.41
C ASP A 487 9.64 -2.25 -18.55
N SER A 488 9.68 -1.71 -19.76
CA SER A 488 10.45 -2.30 -20.87
C SER A 488 11.96 -2.36 -20.56
N LEU A 489 12.46 -1.50 -19.66
CA LEU A 489 13.84 -1.56 -19.16
C LEU A 489 14.20 -2.89 -18.50
N LEU A 490 13.22 -3.60 -17.94
CA LEU A 490 13.43 -4.92 -17.34
C LEU A 490 13.91 -5.97 -18.35
N THR A 491 13.69 -5.75 -19.66
CA THR A 491 14.25 -6.63 -20.69
C THR A 491 15.77 -6.56 -20.78
N TYR A 492 16.37 -5.48 -20.29
CA TYR A 492 17.82 -5.26 -20.22
C TYR A 492 18.39 -5.58 -18.84
N ALA A 493 17.60 -6.17 -17.93
CA ALA A 493 18.03 -6.42 -16.55
C ALA A 493 19.36 -7.18 -16.46
N GLU A 494 19.49 -8.27 -17.23
CA GLU A 494 20.72 -9.08 -17.27
C GLU A 494 21.92 -8.28 -17.80
N SER A 495 21.77 -7.54 -18.91
CA SER A 495 22.89 -6.77 -19.48
C SER A 495 23.30 -5.58 -18.59
N ILE A 496 22.34 -4.95 -17.92
CA ILE A 496 22.61 -3.87 -16.96
C ILE A 496 23.35 -4.43 -15.74
N LYS A 497 22.92 -5.60 -15.24
CA LYS A 497 23.57 -6.31 -14.14
C LYS A 497 25.00 -6.73 -14.48
N GLU A 498 25.20 -7.40 -15.61
CA GLU A 498 26.49 -7.96 -16.01
C GLU A 498 27.44 -6.89 -16.57
N ASP A 499 26.98 -6.10 -17.53
CA ASP A 499 27.82 -5.21 -18.34
C ASP A 499 27.71 -3.73 -17.94
N GLY A 500 26.71 -3.36 -17.12
CA GLY A 500 26.45 -1.95 -16.81
C GLY A 500 25.96 -1.17 -18.03
N SER A 501 25.30 -1.84 -18.98
CA SER A 501 24.84 -1.17 -20.19
C SER A 501 23.59 -1.81 -20.81
N PHE A 502 22.90 -1.03 -21.64
CA PHE A 502 21.83 -1.51 -22.50
C PHE A 502 21.91 -0.88 -23.89
N SER A 503 21.26 -1.53 -24.85
CA SER A 503 21.30 -1.11 -26.26
C SER A 503 19.90 -0.86 -26.80
N ASP A 504 19.73 0.27 -27.48
CA ASP A 504 18.43 0.70 -28.03
C ASP A 504 18.65 1.36 -29.41
N PRO A 505 17.75 1.18 -30.40
CA PRO A 505 17.92 1.80 -31.70
C PRO A 505 17.58 3.30 -31.77
N ARG A 506 16.89 3.84 -30.75
CA ARG A 506 16.47 5.25 -30.71
C ARG A 506 17.63 6.20 -30.46
N ASP A 507 17.42 7.47 -30.80
CA ASP A 507 18.30 8.57 -30.41
C ASP A 507 18.30 8.69 -28.87
N PRO A 508 19.45 8.49 -28.20
CA PRO A 508 19.49 8.43 -26.74
C PRO A 508 19.24 9.78 -26.06
N ASP A 509 19.36 10.90 -26.79
CA ASP A 509 19.09 12.25 -26.31
C ASP A 509 17.63 12.70 -26.56
N MET A 510 16.87 11.96 -27.37
CA MET A 510 15.49 12.35 -27.73
C MET A 510 14.51 12.03 -26.59
N PRO A 511 13.85 13.03 -25.99
CA PRO A 511 12.85 12.77 -24.96
C PRO A 511 11.61 12.13 -25.56
N PHE A 512 11.06 11.14 -24.87
CA PHE A 512 9.78 10.52 -25.22
C PHE A 512 8.92 10.40 -23.98
N THR A 513 7.65 10.04 -24.19
CA THR A 513 6.65 10.08 -23.14
C THR A 513 6.18 8.66 -22.78
N PRO A 514 6.72 8.04 -21.73
CA PRO A 514 6.34 6.69 -21.30
C PRO A 514 5.30 6.70 -20.18
N ILE A 515 5.01 5.53 -19.64
CA ILE A 515 4.24 5.36 -18.40
C ILE A 515 4.72 4.11 -17.65
N ALA A 516 4.72 4.14 -16.31
CA ALA A 516 4.97 2.95 -15.52
C ALA A 516 3.75 2.01 -15.54
N VAL A 517 3.95 0.69 -15.59
CA VAL A 517 2.84 -0.28 -15.56
C VAL A 517 2.02 -0.18 -14.28
N ARG A 518 2.64 0.19 -13.15
CA ARG A 518 1.95 0.42 -11.88
C ARG A 518 0.91 1.55 -11.97
N ASP A 519 1.18 2.58 -12.77
CA ASP A 519 0.27 3.71 -12.96
C ASP A 519 -0.89 3.30 -13.87
N VAL A 520 -0.60 2.52 -14.92
CA VAL A 520 -1.65 1.89 -15.73
C VAL A 520 -2.57 1.03 -14.85
N ALA A 521 -2.02 0.30 -13.88
CA ALA A 521 -2.80 -0.51 -12.95
C ALA A 521 -3.69 0.33 -12.03
N ARG A 522 -3.17 1.43 -11.46
CA ARG A 522 -3.93 2.36 -10.61
C ARG A 522 -5.08 3.01 -11.40
N ALA A 523 -4.76 3.65 -12.53
CA ALA A 523 -5.76 4.31 -13.37
C ALA A 523 -6.82 3.33 -13.91
N ALA A 524 -6.42 2.16 -14.39
CA ALA A 524 -7.38 1.15 -14.84
C ALA A 524 -8.30 0.67 -13.70
N SER A 525 -7.79 0.56 -12.48
CA SER A 525 -8.57 0.13 -11.32
C SER A 525 -9.62 1.17 -10.93
N ASP A 526 -9.24 2.45 -10.87
CA ASP A 526 -10.13 3.56 -10.55
C ASP A 526 -11.22 3.73 -11.63
N ILE A 527 -10.87 3.59 -12.91
CA ILE A 527 -11.84 3.59 -14.02
C ILE A 527 -12.84 2.44 -13.91
N LEU A 528 -12.37 1.23 -13.60
CA LEU A 528 -13.23 0.05 -13.45
C LEU A 528 -14.14 0.15 -12.23
N ALA A 529 -13.72 0.83 -11.17
CA ALA A 529 -14.51 1.07 -9.97
C ALA A 529 -15.59 2.15 -10.18
N LYS A 530 -15.26 3.19 -10.94
CA LYS A 530 -16.09 4.40 -11.17
C LYS A 530 -16.54 4.52 -12.65
N PRO A 531 -17.30 3.55 -13.21
CA PRO A 531 -17.61 3.50 -14.64
C PRO A 531 -18.42 4.70 -15.14
N ASN A 532 -19.34 5.23 -14.33
CA ASN A 532 -20.21 6.34 -14.74
C ASN A 532 -19.42 7.64 -14.94
N GLN A 533 -18.41 7.90 -14.09
CA GLN A 533 -17.54 9.07 -14.20
C GLN A 533 -16.59 8.97 -15.41
N ASN A 534 -16.33 7.74 -15.88
CA ASN A 534 -15.34 7.44 -16.92
C ASN A 534 -15.97 7.02 -18.25
N ALA A 535 -17.30 7.03 -18.34
CA ALA A 535 -18.04 6.66 -19.54
C ALA A 535 -17.75 7.64 -20.69
N GLU A 536 -17.61 7.08 -21.89
CA GLU A 536 -17.36 7.80 -23.14
C GLU A 536 -16.03 8.57 -23.22
N LYS A 537 -15.16 8.39 -22.21
CA LYS A 537 -13.84 9.03 -22.17
C LYS A 537 -12.78 8.23 -22.91
N THR A 538 -11.76 8.95 -23.38
CA THR A 538 -10.54 8.39 -23.95
C THR A 538 -9.36 9.11 -23.32
N TYR A 539 -8.62 8.39 -22.47
CA TYR A 539 -7.48 8.92 -21.72
C TYR A 539 -6.16 8.50 -22.37
N LYS A 540 -5.13 9.32 -22.19
CA LYS A 540 -3.72 9.09 -22.54
C LYS A 540 -2.92 9.02 -21.24
N LEU A 541 -2.47 7.84 -20.84
CA LEU A 541 -1.66 7.70 -19.64
C LEU A 541 -0.19 7.93 -19.95
N VAL A 542 0.30 9.10 -19.60
CA VAL A 542 1.67 9.54 -19.85
C VAL A 542 2.27 10.12 -18.58
N CYS A 543 3.56 9.90 -18.36
CA CYS A 543 4.36 10.64 -17.37
C CYS A 543 5.15 11.78 -18.04
N ALA A 544 5.86 12.57 -17.25
CA ALA A 544 6.76 13.59 -17.76
C ALA A 544 7.81 12.98 -18.72
N PRO A 545 8.19 13.65 -19.83
CA PRO A 545 9.07 13.08 -20.83
C PRO A 545 10.52 13.04 -20.36
N PHE A 546 11.24 12.01 -20.77
CA PHE A 546 12.67 11.86 -20.51
C PHE A 546 13.35 11.09 -21.65
N SER A 547 14.67 11.19 -21.74
CA SER A 547 15.51 10.53 -22.75
C SER A 547 16.04 9.18 -22.28
N LEU A 548 16.67 8.39 -23.17
CA LEU A 548 17.36 7.16 -22.75
C LEU A 548 18.60 7.46 -21.89
N HIS A 549 19.24 8.60 -22.10
CA HIS A 549 20.31 9.07 -21.23
C HIS A 549 19.80 9.37 -19.83
N ASP A 550 18.60 9.94 -19.68
CA ASP A 550 17.98 10.15 -18.37
C ASP A 550 17.65 8.81 -17.69
N GLN A 551 17.15 7.81 -18.43
CA GLN A 551 16.96 6.45 -17.89
C GLN A 551 18.27 5.84 -17.37
N ALA A 552 19.36 5.96 -18.15
CA ALA A 552 20.66 5.46 -17.75
C ALA A 552 21.21 6.23 -16.53
N ALA A 553 20.97 7.54 -16.45
CA ALA A 553 21.38 8.37 -15.32
C ALA A 553 20.62 8.01 -14.04
N ALA A 554 19.30 7.83 -14.11
CA ALA A 554 18.46 7.43 -12.98
C ALA A 554 18.89 6.06 -12.43
N LEU A 555 19.08 5.06 -13.31
CA LEU A 555 19.63 3.75 -12.92
C LEU A 555 21.04 3.88 -12.32
N SER A 556 21.89 4.75 -12.87
CA SER A 556 23.24 4.94 -12.35
C SER A 556 23.25 5.49 -10.93
N SER A 557 22.34 6.42 -10.65
CA SER A 557 22.18 7.02 -9.34
C SER A 557 21.70 6.00 -8.31
N VAL A 558 20.68 5.22 -8.67
CA VAL A 558 20.05 4.25 -7.75
C VAL A 558 20.95 3.04 -7.48
N LEU A 559 21.68 2.55 -8.48
CA LEU A 559 22.53 1.37 -8.36
C LEU A 559 23.95 1.68 -7.88
N GLU A 560 24.27 2.96 -7.69
CA GLU A 560 25.64 3.45 -7.42
C GLU A 560 26.69 2.89 -8.41
N LYS A 561 26.26 2.62 -9.64
CA LYS A 561 27.04 1.95 -10.70
C LYS A 561 26.87 2.73 -12.00
N ALA A 562 27.94 2.97 -12.73
CA ALA A 562 27.82 3.63 -14.04
C ALA A 562 27.04 2.74 -15.02
N ILE A 563 25.85 3.20 -15.43
CA ILE A 563 25.01 2.59 -16.46
C ILE A 563 25.08 3.44 -17.73
N THR A 564 25.36 2.80 -18.86
CA THR A 564 25.45 3.49 -20.16
C THR A 564 24.48 2.92 -21.18
N VAL A 565 23.88 3.79 -21.99
CA VAL A 565 23.11 3.39 -23.18
C VAL A 565 24.00 3.47 -24.42
N SER A 566 23.85 2.52 -25.34
CA SER A 566 24.49 2.54 -26.66
C SER A 566 23.48 2.35 -27.78
N THR A 567 23.70 3.01 -28.92
CA THR A 567 22.79 2.92 -30.05
C THR A 567 23.13 1.73 -30.95
N ILE A 568 22.10 0.98 -31.35
CA ILE A 568 22.21 -0.07 -32.37
C ILE A 568 21.43 0.31 -33.63
N GLU A 569 21.80 -0.24 -34.78
CA GLU A 569 21.04 0.00 -36.01
C GLU A 569 19.63 -0.59 -35.90
N TYR A 570 18.63 0.13 -36.40
CA TYR A 570 17.23 -0.32 -36.42
C TYR A 570 17.07 -1.73 -37.04
N GLU A 571 17.83 -2.03 -38.10
CA GLU A 571 17.79 -3.36 -38.74
C GLU A 571 18.35 -4.45 -37.82
N ALA A 572 19.41 -4.17 -37.07
CA ALA A 572 19.98 -5.12 -36.11
C ALA A 572 19.02 -5.36 -34.93
N CYS A 573 18.36 -4.29 -34.46
CA CYS A 573 17.29 -4.41 -33.45
C CYS A 573 16.13 -5.27 -33.96
N ARG A 574 15.71 -5.06 -35.23
CA ARG A 574 14.68 -5.85 -35.90
C ARG A 574 15.03 -7.34 -35.92
N ASP A 575 16.23 -7.67 -36.39
CA ASP A 575 16.71 -9.05 -36.47
C ASP A 575 16.72 -9.71 -35.08
N GLY A 576 17.18 -8.99 -34.05
CA GLY A 576 17.18 -9.46 -32.67
C GLY A 576 15.78 -9.84 -32.15
N TYR A 577 14.77 -9.00 -32.39
CA TYR A 577 13.39 -9.33 -32.00
C TYR A 577 12.83 -10.53 -32.77
N LEU A 578 13.12 -10.64 -34.07
CA LEU A 578 12.67 -11.78 -34.87
C LEU A 578 13.31 -13.10 -34.42
N GLU A 579 14.60 -13.09 -34.06
CA GLU A 579 15.31 -14.25 -33.52
C GLU A 579 14.73 -14.71 -32.17
N GLN A 580 14.25 -13.77 -31.34
CA GLN A 580 13.54 -14.06 -30.09
C GLN A 580 12.09 -14.57 -30.30
N GLY A 581 11.63 -14.66 -31.55
CA GLY A 581 10.34 -15.23 -31.91
C GLY A 581 9.17 -14.26 -31.86
N TYR A 582 9.43 -12.94 -31.81
CA TYR A 582 8.36 -11.94 -31.90
C TYR A 582 7.73 -11.94 -33.31
N PRO A 583 6.40 -11.80 -33.42
CA PRO A 583 5.73 -11.68 -34.71
C PRO A 583 6.22 -10.47 -35.52
N GLU A 584 6.49 -10.65 -36.81
CA GLU A 584 7.04 -9.62 -37.70
C GLU A 584 6.27 -8.29 -37.63
N TRP A 585 4.94 -8.32 -37.71
CA TRP A 585 4.13 -7.11 -37.66
C TRP A 585 4.23 -6.35 -36.31
N GLN A 586 4.47 -7.07 -35.21
CA GLN A 586 4.64 -6.48 -33.88
C GLN A 586 6.01 -5.81 -33.76
N VAL A 587 7.05 -6.46 -34.31
CA VAL A 587 8.40 -5.89 -34.39
C VAL A 587 8.38 -4.62 -35.24
N ASP A 588 7.82 -4.70 -36.45
CA ASP A 588 7.74 -3.58 -37.37
C ASP A 588 6.94 -2.41 -36.78
N GLY A 589 5.81 -2.70 -36.10
CA GLY A 589 5.03 -1.67 -35.40
C GLY A 589 5.76 -1.02 -34.23
N THR A 590 6.54 -1.80 -33.47
CA THR A 590 7.36 -1.26 -32.36
C THR A 590 8.45 -0.34 -32.89
N LEU A 591 9.16 -0.77 -33.93
CA LEU A 591 10.20 0.04 -34.57
C LEU A 591 9.64 1.27 -35.28
N GLU A 592 8.41 1.22 -35.79
CA GLU A 592 7.71 2.39 -36.31
C GLU A 592 7.42 3.42 -35.19
N VAL A 593 6.98 2.98 -34.02
CA VAL A 593 6.81 3.86 -32.84
C VAL A 593 8.15 4.49 -32.42
N PHE A 594 9.24 3.72 -32.41
CA PHE A 594 10.58 4.24 -32.10
C PHE A 594 11.03 5.30 -33.09
N LYS A 595 10.75 5.13 -34.39
CA LYS A 595 11.05 6.15 -35.40
C LYS A 595 10.22 7.42 -35.19
N LEU A 596 8.94 7.29 -34.82
CA LEU A 596 8.10 8.45 -34.49
C LEU A 596 8.65 9.23 -33.30
N ILE A 597 9.20 8.54 -32.30
CA ILE A 597 9.90 9.15 -31.17
C ILE A 597 11.11 9.95 -31.66
N ASP A 598 11.99 9.35 -32.45
CA ASP A 598 13.19 10.00 -33.00
C ASP A 598 12.84 11.19 -33.93
N GLU A 599 11.68 11.15 -34.56
CA GLU A 599 11.16 12.25 -35.40
C GLU A 599 10.52 13.38 -34.58
N GLY A 600 10.40 13.23 -33.25
CA GLY A 600 9.78 14.22 -32.37
C GLY A 600 8.27 14.35 -32.58
N ASN A 601 7.58 13.23 -32.87
CA ASN A 601 6.16 13.25 -33.16
C ASN A 601 5.34 13.76 -31.96
N GLU A 602 4.37 14.64 -32.22
CA GLU A 602 3.57 15.32 -31.20
C GLU A 602 2.79 14.37 -30.27
N ILE A 603 2.53 13.12 -30.69
CA ILE A 603 1.81 12.13 -29.88
C ILE A 603 2.77 11.32 -29.02
N THR A 604 3.92 10.88 -29.54
CA THR A 604 4.86 10.03 -28.80
C THR A 604 5.82 10.80 -27.88
N ASN A 605 5.88 12.11 -28.06
CA ASN A 605 6.75 13.03 -27.33
C ASN A 605 5.94 14.16 -26.65
N GLU A 606 4.63 13.98 -26.49
CA GLU A 606 3.74 14.93 -25.80
C GLU A 606 4.20 15.15 -24.36
N ALA A 607 4.28 16.40 -23.90
CA ALA A 607 4.83 16.69 -22.58
C ALA A 607 4.01 16.05 -21.44
N GLU A 608 2.71 16.36 -21.35
CA GLU A 608 1.81 15.78 -20.35
C GLU A 608 0.37 15.84 -20.87
N SER A 609 -0.47 14.87 -20.50
CA SER A 609 -1.90 14.89 -20.79
C SER A 609 -2.76 15.44 -19.63
N GLY A 610 -2.28 15.33 -18.39
CA GLY A 610 -3.08 15.54 -17.17
C GLY A 610 -4.08 14.41 -16.88
N ASP A 611 -4.25 13.45 -17.79
CA ASP A 611 -5.30 12.43 -17.67
C ASP A 611 -5.06 11.47 -16.49
N PHE A 612 -3.80 11.15 -16.16
CA PHE A 612 -3.50 10.28 -15.02
C PHE A 612 -3.91 10.93 -13.70
N GLU A 613 -3.61 12.22 -13.54
CA GLU A 613 -3.99 13.02 -12.37
C GLU A 613 -5.52 13.17 -12.31
N GLU A 614 -6.19 13.42 -13.44
CA GLU A 614 -7.68 13.45 -13.50
C GLU A 614 -8.32 12.14 -13.01
N ILE A 615 -7.70 10.99 -13.28
CA ILE A 615 -8.26 9.69 -12.93
C ILE A 615 -7.97 9.32 -11.47
N THR A 616 -6.77 9.62 -10.98
CA THR A 616 -6.21 9.02 -9.76
C THR A 616 -5.95 10.01 -8.63
N ASP A 617 -6.13 11.31 -8.89
CA ASP A 617 -5.79 12.41 -7.99
C ASP A 617 -4.31 12.38 -7.53
N SER A 618 -3.41 11.87 -8.39
CA SER A 618 -1.98 11.74 -8.09
C SER A 618 -1.11 11.93 -9.34
N LYS A 619 0.18 12.22 -9.13
CA LYS A 619 1.15 12.35 -10.21
C LYS A 619 1.63 10.98 -10.70
N ALA A 620 1.93 10.90 -12.00
CA ALA A 620 2.49 9.70 -12.60
C ALA A 620 3.92 9.46 -12.06
N THR A 621 4.29 8.19 -11.91
CA THR A 621 5.58 7.76 -11.36
C THR A 621 6.73 8.31 -12.22
N THR A 622 7.72 8.93 -11.59
CA THR A 622 8.93 9.44 -12.27
C THR A 622 9.89 8.32 -12.66
N ILE A 623 10.89 8.60 -13.52
CA ILE A 623 11.90 7.60 -13.86
C ILE A 623 12.79 7.25 -12.66
N GLU A 624 13.09 8.23 -11.81
CA GLU A 624 13.85 8.07 -10.58
C GLU A 624 13.11 7.14 -9.60
N GLU A 625 11.85 7.43 -9.31
CA GLU A 625 10.99 6.58 -8.46
C GLU A 625 10.89 5.16 -9.03
N TRP A 626 10.64 5.04 -10.34
CA TRP A 626 10.54 3.73 -10.98
C TRP A 626 11.85 2.93 -10.84
N CYS A 627 13.00 3.58 -11.00
CA CYS A 627 14.31 2.95 -10.83
C CYS A 627 14.54 2.52 -9.38
N GLN A 628 14.18 3.36 -8.40
CA GLN A 628 14.27 3.02 -6.97
C GLN A 628 13.45 1.77 -6.65
N ILE A 629 12.19 1.73 -7.08
CA ILE A 629 11.28 0.59 -6.85
C ILE A 629 11.82 -0.71 -7.47
N ASN A 630 12.51 -0.62 -8.60
CA ASN A 630 12.95 -1.79 -9.37
C ASN A 630 14.44 -2.09 -9.24
N ALA A 631 15.17 -1.39 -8.36
CA ALA A 631 16.63 -1.45 -8.25
C ALA A 631 17.16 -2.89 -8.10
N SER A 632 16.51 -3.68 -7.25
CA SER A 632 16.87 -5.08 -6.96
C SER A 632 16.87 -5.99 -8.19
N LYS A 633 16.11 -5.65 -9.24
CA LYS A 633 16.07 -6.43 -10.49
C LYS A 633 17.31 -6.21 -11.36
N PHE A 634 18.11 -5.18 -11.08
CA PHE A 634 19.31 -4.80 -11.83
C PHE A 634 20.62 -5.03 -11.05
N MET A 635 20.55 -5.50 -9.80
CA MET A 635 21.69 -5.79 -8.91
C MET A 635 22.19 -7.22 -9.05
#